data_AF-B4FLK3-F1
#
_entry.id   AF-B4FLK3-F1
#
_cell.length_a   1.000
_cell.length_b   1.000
_cell.length_c   1.000
_cell.angle_alpha   90.00
_cell.angle_beta   90.00
_cell.angle_gamma   90.00
#
_symmetry.space_group_name_H-M   'P 1'
#
loop_
_entity.id
_entity.type
_entity.pdbx_description
1 polymer ?
#
loop_
_entity_poly.entity_id
_entity_poly.type
_entity_poly.pdbx_seq_one_letter_code
_entity_poly.pdbx_strand_id
1 'polypeptide(L)'
;MSSSPSFGLLALAAVLLALNLAQHGSLAATVGPRVIVVGAGMSGISAAKRLSEAGITDLLILEATDHIGGRMHKTNGPATPVDMVVDYYKFDYEFAEPPRVTSLQNTVPLATFSDFGDDVYFVADQRGYEAVVYYLAGQYLKTDDKSGKIVDPRLQLNKVVREIKYSPGGVTVKTEDNSVYSADYVMVSASLGVLQSDLIQFKPKLPTWKVRAIYQFDMAVYTKIFLKFPRKFWPEGKGREFFLYASSRRGYYGVWQEFEKQYPDANVLLVTVTDEESRRIEQQSDEQTKAEIMQVLRKMFPGKDVPDATDILVPRWWSDRFYKGTFSNWPVGVNRYEYDQLRAPVGRVYFTGEHTSEHYNGYVHGAYLSGIDSAEILINCAQKKMCKYHVQGKYD
;
A
#
# COMPACT_ATOMS: atom_id res chain seq x y z
N MET A 1 55.64 -21.95 67.93
CA MET A 1 54.78 -20.88 67.38
C MET A 1 54.70 -21.11 65.88
N SER A 2 53.63 -21.78 65.41
CA SER A 2 53.42 -22.14 64.01
C SER A 2 52.62 -21.04 63.31
N SER A 3 53.19 -20.44 62.25
CA SER A 3 52.54 -19.46 61.40
C SER A 3 51.88 -20.14 60.20
N SER A 4 50.56 -20.00 60.09
CA SER A 4 49.74 -20.46 58.96
C SER A 4 50.00 -19.63 57.70
N PRO A 5 49.98 -20.22 56.49
CA PRO A 5 50.09 -19.46 55.26
C PRO A 5 48.71 -18.98 54.77
N SER A 6 48.61 -17.66 54.58
CA SER A 6 47.87 -16.96 53.50
C SER A 6 46.70 -17.68 52.82
N PHE A 7 45.54 -17.78 53.49
CA PHE A 7 44.25 -18.14 52.88
C PHE A 7 43.66 -17.04 51.97
N GLY A 8 44.22 -15.83 51.95
CA GLY A 8 43.66 -14.68 51.24
C GLY A 8 43.93 -14.64 49.72
N LEU A 9 45.06 -15.19 49.24
CA LEU A 9 45.42 -15.08 47.81
C LEU A 9 44.70 -16.09 46.91
N LEU A 10 44.41 -17.30 47.42
CA LEU A 10 43.72 -18.35 46.65
C LEU A 10 42.23 -18.05 46.47
N ALA A 11 41.59 -17.41 47.45
CA ALA A 11 40.19 -16.99 47.34
C ALA A 11 40.01 -15.85 46.31
N LEU A 12 40.96 -14.93 46.22
CA LEU A 12 40.89 -13.80 45.28
C LEU A 12 41.08 -14.27 43.82
N ALA A 13 41.99 -15.22 43.59
CA ALA A 13 42.23 -15.79 42.26
C ALA A 13 41.03 -16.59 41.74
N ALA A 14 40.34 -17.36 42.61
CA ALA A 14 39.14 -18.10 42.24
C ALA A 14 37.95 -17.18 41.90
N VAL A 15 37.80 -16.07 42.63
CA VAL A 15 36.76 -15.05 42.35
C VAL A 15 37.04 -14.31 41.04
N LEU A 16 38.29 -13.96 40.75
CA LEU A 16 38.70 -13.34 39.48
C LEU A 16 38.53 -14.30 38.28
N LEU A 17 38.78 -15.60 38.45
CA LEU A 17 38.55 -16.60 37.40
C LEU A 17 37.05 -16.85 37.15
N ALA A 18 36.23 -16.85 38.22
CA ALA A 18 34.78 -16.95 38.11
C ALA A 18 34.14 -15.69 37.48
N LEU A 19 34.69 -14.50 37.76
CA LEU A 19 34.29 -13.24 37.11
C LEU A 19 34.69 -13.20 35.63
N ASN A 20 35.85 -13.75 35.25
CA ASN A 20 36.28 -13.84 33.84
C ASN A 20 35.49 -14.86 33.03
N LEU A 21 35.09 -15.99 33.63
CA LEU A 21 34.19 -16.97 33.00
C LEU A 21 32.75 -16.45 32.90
N ALA A 22 32.30 -15.60 33.82
CA ALA A 22 31.02 -14.91 33.73
C ALA A 22 31.00 -13.78 32.68
N GLN A 23 32.17 -13.23 32.31
CA GLN A 23 32.29 -12.19 31.27
C GLN A 23 32.44 -12.74 29.83
N HIS A 24 32.66 -14.05 29.66
CA HIS A 24 32.76 -14.71 28.35
C HIS A 24 31.62 -15.71 28.09
N GLY A 25 30.51 -15.58 28.82
CA GLY A 25 29.23 -16.02 28.28
C GLY A 25 28.92 -15.16 27.07
N SER A 26 29.29 -15.64 25.88
CA SER A 26 28.77 -15.10 24.63
C SER A 26 27.26 -15.03 24.78
N LEU A 27 26.73 -13.83 24.99
CA LEU A 27 25.37 -13.48 24.63
C LEU A 27 25.32 -13.70 23.11
N ALA A 28 25.12 -14.96 22.71
CA ALA A 28 24.42 -15.22 21.48
C ALA A 28 23.09 -14.49 21.67
N ALA A 29 23.00 -13.26 21.16
CA ALA A 29 21.75 -12.58 21.01
C ALA A 29 20.84 -13.63 20.39
N THR A 30 19.79 -14.05 21.10
CA THR A 30 18.78 -14.90 20.53
C THR A 30 18.22 -14.10 19.37
N VAL A 31 18.76 -14.32 18.17
CA VAL A 31 18.37 -13.60 16.97
C VAL A 31 16.88 -13.89 16.85
N GLY A 32 16.08 -12.84 16.96
CA GLY A 32 14.63 -12.94 16.87
C GLY A 32 14.22 -13.60 15.55
N PRO A 33 12.94 -13.98 15.39
CA PRO A 33 12.48 -14.62 14.17
C PRO A 33 12.77 -13.73 12.95
N ARG A 34 13.19 -14.35 11.85
CA ARG A 34 13.37 -13.63 10.59
C ARG A 34 12.02 -13.48 9.89
N VAL A 35 11.71 -12.27 9.43
CA VAL A 35 10.46 -11.98 8.71
C VAL A 35 10.75 -11.33 7.36
N ILE A 36 10.22 -11.90 6.29
CA ILE A 36 10.22 -11.27 4.97
C ILE A 36 8.93 -10.46 4.81
N VAL A 37 9.02 -9.21 4.39
CA VAL A 37 7.88 -8.37 4.00
C VAL A 37 7.90 -8.22 2.49
N VAL A 38 6.80 -8.58 1.81
CA VAL A 38 6.66 -8.51 0.35
C VAL A 38 5.84 -7.27 0.00
N GLY A 39 6.53 -6.23 -0.48
CA GLY A 39 5.99 -4.91 -0.77
C GLY A 39 6.40 -3.86 0.29
N ALA A 40 6.79 -2.69 -0.18
CA ALA A 40 7.19 -1.51 0.59
C ALA A 40 6.23 -0.33 0.37
N GLY A 41 4.94 -0.64 0.16
CA GLY A 41 3.85 0.34 0.28
C GLY A 41 3.55 0.69 1.74
N MET A 42 2.53 1.54 1.97
CA MET A 42 2.16 2.00 3.31
C MET A 42 2.00 0.87 4.35
N SER A 43 1.25 -0.19 4.04
CA SER A 43 1.03 -1.31 4.97
C SER A 43 2.30 -2.12 5.22
N GLY A 44 3.12 -2.35 4.20
CA GLY A 44 4.40 -3.07 4.33
C GLY A 44 5.40 -2.32 5.22
N ILE A 45 5.56 -1.01 5.01
CA ILE A 45 6.42 -0.15 5.83
C ILE A 45 5.88 -0.03 7.26
N SER A 46 4.57 0.14 7.43
CA SER A 46 3.91 0.19 8.74
C SER A 46 4.09 -1.13 9.52
N ALA A 47 3.89 -2.28 8.86
CA ALA A 47 4.08 -3.59 9.47
C ALA A 47 5.54 -3.82 9.90
N ALA A 48 6.50 -3.53 9.02
CA ALA A 48 7.93 -3.66 9.32
C ALA A 48 8.36 -2.76 10.49
N LYS A 49 7.86 -1.51 10.53
CA LYS A 49 8.09 -0.60 11.66
C LYS A 49 7.54 -1.19 12.96
N ARG A 50 6.30 -1.67 12.97
CA ARG A 50 5.66 -2.25 14.15
C ARG A 50 6.38 -3.51 14.65
N LEU A 51 6.88 -4.36 13.74
CA LEU A 51 7.72 -5.51 14.06
C LEU A 51 9.05 -5.07 14.69
N SER A 52 9.70 -4.05 14.12
CA SER A 52 10.94 -3.49 14.65
C SER A 52 10.76 -2.94 16.08
N GLU A 53 9.66 -2.23 16.34
CA GLU A 53 9.30 -1.72 17.68
C GLU A 53 9.06 -2.84 18.70
N ALA A 54 8.59 -4.00 18.25
CA ALA A 54 8.43 -5.19 19.08
C ALA A 54 9.75 -5.99 19.25
N GLY A 55 10.87 -5.52 18.70
CA GLY A 55 12.17 -6.19 18.77
C GLY A 55 12.39 -7.28 17.71
N ILE A 56 11.49 -7.45 16.74
CA ILE A 56 11.69 -8.32 15.58
C ILE A 56 12.39 -7.48 14.49
N THR A 57 13.72 -7.42 14.54
CA THR A 57 14.54 -6.56 13.69
C THR A 57 15.25 -7.28 12.54
N ASP A 58 15.27 -8.62 12.56
CA ASP A 58 15.72 -9.46 11.43
C ASP A 58 14.65 -9.46 10.33
N LEU A 59 14.57 -8.32 9.64
CA LEU A 59 13.60 -8.03 8.60
C LEU A 59 14.27 -8.04 7.23
N LEU A 60 13.53 -8.47 6.22
CA LEU A 60 13.88 -8.28 4.81
C LEU A 60 12.65 -7.82 4.04
N ILE A 61 12.68 -6.60 3.53
CA ILE A 61 11.62 -5.99 2.74
C ILE A 61 12.00 -6.12 1.26
N LEU A 62 11.17 -6.82 0.49
CA LEU A 62 11.33 -7.03 -0.95
C LEU A 62 10.28 -6.21 -1.69
N GLU A 63 10.71 -5.17 -2.39
CA GLU A 63 9.85 -4.29 -3.19
C GLU A 63 10.08 -4.56 -4.68
N ALA A 64 8.99 -4.68 -5.43
CA ALA A 64 9.03 -5.02 -6.84
C ALA A 64 9.55 -3.86 -7.69
N THR A 65 9.21 -2.62 -7.33
CA THR A 65 9.62 -1.41 -8.04
C THR A 65 10.98 -0.88 -7.53
N ASP A 66 11.44 0.21 -8.12
CA ASP A 66 12.69 0.90 -7.78
C ASP A 66 12.53 1.95 -6.67
N HIS A 67 11.41 1.93 -5.93
CA HIS A 67 11.05 2.93 -4.92
C HIS A 67 10.12 2.34 -3.85
N ILE A 68 9.97 3.00 -2.70
CA ILE A 68 8.94 2.67 -1.72
C ILE A 68 7.69 3.56 -1.93
N GLY A 69 6.57 3.23 -1.30
CA GLY A 69 5.33 4.03 -1.36
C GLY A 69 4.15 3.31 -2.03
N GLY A 70 4.42 2.40 -2.96
CA GLY A 70 3.40 1.56 -3.60
C GLY A 70 2.38 2.40 -4.37
N ARG A 71 1.12 2.44 -3.92
CA ARG A 71 0.07 3.26 -4.55
C ARG A 71 0.16 4.75 -4.19
N MET A 72 0.95 5.07 -3.17
CA MET A 72 1.43 6.41 -2.86
C MET A 72 2.78 6.57 -3.55
N HIS A 73 2.77 6.71 -4.88
CA HIS A 73 4.01 6.80 -5.64
C HIS A 73 3.96 7.85 -6.76
N LYS A 74 5.10 8.54 -6.89
CA LYS A 74 5.46 9.52 -7.90
C LYS A 74 6.72 9.09 -8.69
N THR A 75 6.59 8.83 -9.99
CA THR A 75 7.75 8.46 -10.84
C THR A 75 8.54 9.70 -11.29
N ASN A 76 9.73 9.92 -10.71
CA ASN A 76 10.70 11.00 -10.98
C ASN A 76 10.15 12.44 -10.86
N GLY A 77 10.90 13.32 -10.19
CA GLY A 77 10.42 14.65 -9.78
C GLY A 77 9.89 15.55 -10.92
N PRO A 78 8.91 16.44 -10.67
CA PRO A 78 8.36 17.40 -11.63
C PRO A 78 9.37 18.48 -12.00
N ALA A 79 9.41 18.85 -13.27
CA ALA A 79 10.00 20.13 -13.69
C ALA A 79 8.92 21.22 -13.88
N THR A 80 7.62 20.88 -13.79
CA THR A 80 6.52 21.83 -14.03
C THR A 80 5.33 21.67 -13.05
N PRO A 81 4.50 22.72 -12.86
CA PRO A 81 3.27 22.69 -12.06
C PRO A 81 2.23 21.61 -12.42
N VAL A 82 2.34 21.02 -13.61
CA VAL A 82 1.40 20.01 -14.13
C VAL A 82 1.63 18.63 -13.47
N ASP A 83 2.88 18.28 -13.14
CA ASP A 83 3.18 16.97 -12.55
C ASP A 83 2.90 16.92 -11.03
N MET A 84 2.54 18.06 -10.42
CA MET A 84 2.19 18.18 -9.00
C MET A 84 0.76 17.73 -8.69
N VAL A 85 -0.13 17.71 -9.69
CA VAL A 85 -1.57 17.40 -9.55
C VAL A 85 -1.87 15.89 -9.57
N VAL A 86 -0.91 15.09 -10.07
CA VAL A 86 -1.06 13.64 -10.35
C VAL A 86 -1.19 12.80 -9.08
N ASP A 87 -0.77 13.31 -7.92
CA ASP A 87 -0.65 12.54 -6.67
C ASP A 87 -1.87 12.65 -5.75
N TYR A 88 -2.45 13.85 -5.55
CA TYR A 88 -3.41 14.03 -4.46
C TYR A 88 -4.72 13.26 -4.62
N TYR A 89 -5.33 13.27 -5.80
CA TYR A 89 -6.70 12.79 -5.90
C TYR A 89 -6.80 11.25 -5.79
N LYS A 90 -5.68 10.49 -5.71
CA LYS A 90 -5.62 9.01 -5.89
C LYS A 90 -6.46 8.18 -4.91
N PHE A 91 -7.10 8.81 -3.93
CA PHE A 91 -7.80 8.10 -2.86
C PHE A 91 -9.33 8.34 -2.76
N ASP A 92 -9.92 9.45 -3.20
CA ASP A 92 -11.32 9.77 -2.80
C ASP A 92 -12.27 10.21 -3.92
N TYR A 93 -13.00 9.30 -4.54
CA TYR A 93 -14.44 9.62 -4.71
C TYR A 93 -15.33 8.41 -4.37
N GLU A 94 -14.83 7.70 -3.35
CA GLU A 94 -15.48 6.74 -2.47
C GLU A 94 -15.54 5.27 -2.89
N PHE A 95 -15.95 4.89 -4.11
CA PHE A 95 -16.17 3.45 -4.37
C PHE A 95 -15.57 2.89 -5.65
N ALA A 96 -15.13 3.72 -6.61
CA ALA A 96 -14.65 3.31 -7.95
C ALA A 96 -15.59 2.41 -8.78
N GLU A 97 -16.68 1.90 -8.20
CA GLU A 97 -17.64 0.99 -8.77
C GLU A 97 -19.07 1.51 -8.52
N PRO A 98 -20.04 1.11 -9.36
CA PRO A 98 -21.41 1.59 -9.23
C PRO A 98 -22.15 1.01 -8.02
N PRO A 99 -23.17 1.71 -7.47
CA PRO A 99 -23.96 1.23 -6.33
C PRO A 99 -24.65 -0.14 -6.52
N ARG A 100 -24.77 -0.63 -7.76
CA ARG A 100 -25.33 -1.95 -8.07
C ARG A 100 -24.41 -3.12 -7.66
N VAL A 101 -23.11 -2.87 -7.49
CA VAL A 101 -22.14 -3.89 -7.06
C VAL A 101 -21.55 -3.60 -5.67
N THR A 102 -21.53 -2.34 -5.23
CA THR A 102 -21.09 -1.94 -3.88
C THR A 102 -22.13 -2.33 -2.81
N SER A 103 -21.71 -3.05 -1.77
CA SER A 103 -22.57 -3.42 -0.64
C SER A 103 -22.84 -2.24 0.28
N LEU A 104 -23.98 -1.55 0.08
CA LEU A 104 -24.39 -0.44 0.94
C LEU A 104 -24.48 -0.81 2.43
N GLN A 105 -24.81 -2.06 2.76
CA GLN A 105 -24.85 -2.53 4.15
C GLN A 105 -23.48 -2.50 4.82
N ASN A 106 -22.42 -2.81 4.07
CA ASN A 106 -21.06 -2.90 4.61
C ASN A 106 -20.25 -1.63 4.38
N THR A 107 -20.76 -0.71 3.54
CA THR A 107 -20.09 0.55 3.24
C THR A 107 -20.79 1.78 3.81
N VAL A 108 -22.06 1.70 4.24
CA VAL A 108 -22.81 2.86 4.75
C VAL A 108 -23.36 2.60 6.17
N PRO A 109 -23.12 3.51 7.14
CA PRO A 109 -22.28 4.69 7.04
C PRO A 109 -20.80 4.31 6.90
N LEU A 110 -20.04 5.13 6.18
CA LEU A 110 -18.61 4.90 6.01
C LEU A 110 -17.90 5.14 7.33
N ALA A 111 -17.20 4.12 7.82
CA ALA A 111 -16.46 4.20 9.07
C ALA A 111 -15.42 5.34 9.05
N THR A 112 -14.74 5.56 7.92
CA THR A 112 -13.79 6.68 7.77
C THR A 112 -14.42 8.03 8.16
N PHE A 113 -15.59 8.38 7.62
CA PHE A 113 -16.22 9.67 7.91
C PHE A 113 -16.91 9.68 9.27
N SER A 114 -17.49 8.55 9.67
CA SER A 114 -18.13 8.40 10.99
C SER A 114 -17.13 8.58 12.14
N ASP A 115 -15.91 8.04 11.98
CA ASP A 115 -14.90 7.98 13.04
C ASP A 115 -13.94 9.18 13.00
N PHE A 116 -13.67 9.74 11.82
CA PHE A 116 -12.66 10.81 11.63
C PHE A 116 -13.22 12.16 11.14
N GLY A 117 -14.52 12.25 10.85
CA GLY A 117 -15.21 13.46 10.38
C GLY A 117 -15.35 13.52 8.86
N ASP A 118 -16.26 14.39 8.40
CA ASP A 118 -16.69 14.47 6.99
C ASP A 118 -15.75 15.29 6.08
N ASP A 119 -14.81 16.04 6.66
CA ASP A 119 -13.92 16.93 5.92
C ASP A 119 -12.79 16.15 5.23
N VAL A 120 -12.53 16.49 3.95
CA VAL A 120 -11.40 15.97 3.16
C VAL A 120 -10.46 17.11 2.73
N TYR A 121 -9.15 16.90 2.81
CA TYR A 121 -8.14 17.96 2.65
C TYR A 121 -7.11 17.71 1.53
N PHE A 122 -7.08 18.62 0.55
CA PHE A 122 -6.13 18.59 -0.58
C PHE A 122 -4.66 18.82 -0.18
N VAL A 123 -3.85 17.76 -0.20
CA VAL A 123 -2.38 17.80 -0.04
C VAL A 123 -1.73 18.17 -1.38
N ALA A 124 -1.48 19.46 -1.58
CA ALA A 124 -0.73 20.03 -2.72
C ALA A 124 0.72 20.39 -2.32
N ASP A 125 1.51 19.40 -1.89
CA ASP A 125 2.88 19.64 -1.42
C ASP A 125 3.93 19.05 -2.39
N GLN A 126 5.02 19.80 -2.62
CA GLN A 126 6.10 19.39 -3.55
C GLN A 126 6.76 18.06 -3.18
N ARG A 127 6.78 17.73 -1.88
CA ARG A 127 7.36 16.50 -1.35
C ARG A 127 6.58 15.25 -1.77
N GLY A 128 5.33 15.40 -2.22
CA GLY A 128 4.42 14.29 -2.51
C GLY A 128 3.86 13.67 -1.22
N TYR A 129 2.70 13.02 -1.32
CA TYR A 129 2.09 12.39 -0.15
C TYR A 129 2.87 11.14 0.31
N GLU A 130 3.64 10.54 -0.60
CA GLU A 130 4.62 9.48 -0.32
C GLU A 130 5.63 9.86 0.77
N ALA A 131 5.85 11.16 1.01
CA ALA A 131 6.69 11.65 2.10
C ALA A 131 6.26 11.09 3.47
N VAL A 132 4.99 10.75 3.67
CA VAL A 132 4.52 10.05 4.87
C VAL A 132 5.13 8.65 4.99
N VAL A 133 5.19 7.90 3.89
CA VAL A 133 5.80 6.56 3.86
C VAL A 133 7.31 6.66 4.08
N TYR A 134 7.98 7.62 3.43
CA TYR A 134 9.41 7.87 3.64
C TYR A 134 9.71 8.28 5.08
N TYR A 135 8.88 9.13 5.69
CA TYR A 135 8.99 9.50 7.10
C TYR A 135 8.90 8.28 8.01
N LEU A 136 7.88 7.43 7.83
CA LEU A 136 7.73 6.19 8.61
C LEU A 136 8.92 5.24 8.42
N ALA A 137 9.39 5.09 7.18
CA ALA A 137 10.53 4.24 6.86
C ALA A 137 11.83 4.72 7.54
N GLY A 138 12.10 6.03 7.52
CA GLY A 138 13.29 6.63 8.14
C GLY A 138 13.33 6.55 9.67
N GLN A 139 12.25 6.16 10.33
CA GLN A 139 12.22 5.95 11.78
C GLN A 139 12.86 4.63 12.24
N TYR A 140 13.02 3.64 11.34
CA TYR A 140 13.57 2.33 11.70
C TYR A 140 14.55 1.76 10.67
N LEU A 141 14.52 2.23 9.42
CA LEU A 141 15.52 1.92 8.41
C LEU A 141 16.62 2.97 8.45
N LYS A 142 17.87 2.51 8.38
CA LYS A 142 19.04 3.39 8.28
C LYS A 142 18.96 4.28 7.05
N THR A 143 19.10 5.58 7.26
CA THR A 143 19.25 6.59 6.20
C THR A 143 20.69 7.10 6.15
N ASP A 144 21.10 7.59 4.98
CA ASP A 144 22.34 8.33 4.81
C ASP A 144 22.17 9.75 5.35
N ASP A 145 23.05 10.17 6.26
CA ASP A 145 22.95 11.44 6.98
C ASP A 145 23.04 12.68 6.07
N LYS A 146 23.63 12.57 4.88
CA LYS A 146 23.81 13.69 3.94
C LYS A 146 22.68 13.79 2.95
N SER A 147 22.27 12.67 2.38
CA SER A 147 21.27 12.61 1.31
C SER A 147 19.86 12.36 1.80
N GLY A 148 19.69 11.89 3.05
CA GLY A 148 18.40 11.47 3.61
C GLY A 148 17.82 10.20 2.98
N LYS A 149 18.53 9.58 2.01
CA LYS A 149 18.08 8.37 1.33
C LYS A 149 18.21 7.16 2.25
N ILE A 150 17.25 6.24 2.15
CA ILE A 150 17.34 4.96 2.85
C ILE A 150 18.48 4.14 2.25
N VAL A 151 19.41 3.70 3.09
CA VAL A 151 20.58 2.88 2.72
C VAL A 151 20.61 1.56 3.50
N ASP A 152 19.50 1.24 4.18
CA ASP A 152 19.37 0.03 4.98
C ASP A 152 19.34 -1.22 4.09
N PRO A 153 20.26 -2.19 4.29
CA PRO A 153 20.31 -3.39 3.47
C PRO A 153 19.09 -4.30 3.66
N ARG A 154 18.28 -4.07 4.70
CA ARG A 154 17.02 -4.79 4.91
C ARG A 154 15.96 -4.41 3.88
N LEU A 155 16.08 -3.25 3.22
CA LEU A 155 15.21 -2.86 2.11
C LEU A 155 15.89 -3.20 0.78
N GLN A 156 15.23 -4.03 -0.03
CA GLN A 156 15.71 -4.43 -1.34
C GLN A 156 14.66 -4.08 -2.40
N LEU A 157 14.98 -3.08 -3.20
CA LEU A 157 14.18 -2.63 -4.35
C LEU A 157 14.46 -3.53 -5.57
N ASN A 158 13.60 -3.47 -6.59
CA ASN A 158 13.69 -4.30 -7.81
C ASN A 158 13.68 -5.82 -7.54
N LYS A 159 13.05 -6.25 -6.45
CA LYS A 159 12.90 -7.65 -6.02
C LYS A 159 11.46 -8.11 -6.19
N VAL A 160 11.10 -8.40 -7.44
CA VAL A 160 9.77 -8.93 -7.79
C VAL A 160 9.62 -10.35 -7.24
N VAL A 161 8.83 -10.54 -6.19
CA VAL A 161 8.52 -11.88 -5.65
C VAL A 161 7.63 -12.66 -6.61
N ARG A 162 8.01 -13.91 -6.94
CA ARG A 162 7.29 -14.78 -7.88
C ARG A 162 6.82 -16.09 -7.27
N GLU A 163 7.46 -16.56 -6.20
CA GLU A 163 7.05 -17.80 -5.53
C GLU A 163 7.24 -17.68 -4.01
N ILE A 164 6.25 -18.12 -3.25
CA ILE A 164 6.29 -18.27 -1.80
C ILE A 164 6.02 -19.73 -1.46
N LYS A 165 7.05 -20.43 -1.01
CA LYS A 165 6.95 -21.77 -0.41
C LYS A 165 6.77 -21.65 1.09
N TYR A 166 5.86 -22.41 1.67
CA TYR A 166 5.64 -22.41 3.12
C TYR A 166 5.37 -23.81 3.65
N SER A 167 5.82 -24.04 4.89
CA SER A 167 5.65 -25.28 5.63
C SER A 167 5.46 -24.97 7.12
N PRO A 168 5.18 -25.96 8.00
CA PRO A 168 5.17 -25.73 9.44
C PRO A 168 6.52 -25.24 10.00
N GLY A 169 7.63 -25.50 9.31
CA GLY A 169 8.99 -25.16 9.74
C GLY A 169 9.50 -23.78 9.31
N GLY A 170 8.87 -23.14 8.32
CA GLY A 170 9.37 -21.86 7.79
C GLY A 170 8.85 -21.56 6.38
N VAL A 171 9.39 -20.50 5.79
CA VAL A 171 9.05 -20.04 4.44
C VAL A 171 10.29 -19.85 3.58
N THR A 172 10.12 -20.02 2.27
CA THR A 172 11.13 -19.71 1.25
C THR A 172 10.49 -18.83 0.19
N VAL A 173 11.08 -17.67 -0.08
CA VAL A 173 10.59 -16.68 -1.05
C VAL A 173 11.59 -16.61 -2.21
N LYS A 174 11.09 -16.76 -3.44
CA LYS A 174 11.90 -16.64 -4.66
C LYS A 174 11.46 -15.42 -5.47
N THR A 175 12.43 -14.65 -5.95
CA THR A 175 12.23 -13.48 -6.80
C THR A 175 12.44 -13.81 -8.29
N GLU A 176 11.98 -12.91 -9.16
CA GLU A 176 12.04 -13.04 -10.63
C GLU A 176 13.48 -13.13 -11.15
N ASP A 177 14.42 -12.49 -10.46
CA ASP A 177 15.86 -12.58 -10.74
C ASP A 177 16.53 -13.87 -10.23
N ASN A 178 15.73 -14.85 -9.79
CA ASN A 178 16.13 -16.13 -9.20
C ASN A 178 16.81 -16.06 -7.82
N SER A 179 16.85 -14.91 -7.15
CA SER A 179 17.26 -14.87 -5.74
C SER A 179 16.29 -15.69 -4.87
N VAL A 180 16.81 -16.35 -3.85
CA VAL A 180 16.03 -17.19 -2.93
C VAL A 180 16.35 -16.78 -1.49
N TYR A 181 15.31 -16.56 -0.70
CA TYR A 181 15.40 -16.10 0.68
C TYR A 181 14.63 -17.06 1.60
N SER A 182 15.16 -17.32 2.79
CA SER A 182 14.50 -18.12 3.83
C SER A 182 14.19 -17.25 5.05
N ALA A 183 13.08 -17.55 5.72
CA ALA A 183 12.62 -16.86 6.92
C ALA A 183 11.68 -17.74 7.75
N ASP A 184 11.39 -17.31 8.98
CA ASP A 184 10.40 -17.96 9.83
C ASP A 184 8.97 -17.61 9.41
N TYR A 185 8.75 -16.40 8.91
CA TYR A 185 7.45 -15.89 8.48
C TYR A 185 7.58 -15.01 7.24
N VAL A 186 6.48 -14.87 6.50
CA VAL A 186 6.35 -13.89 5.41
C VAL A 186 5.08 -13.06 5.63
N MET A 187 5.20 -11.74 5.46
CA MET A 187 4.12 -10.76 5.45
C MET A 187 3.91 -10.28 4.02
N VAL A 188 2.76 -10.60 3.42
CA VAL A 188 2.44 -10.22 2.05
C VAL A 188 1.60 -8.93 2.06
N SER A 189 2.15 -7.84 1.53
CA SER A 189 1.48 -6.53 1.45
C SER A 189 1.08 -6.13 0.03
N ALA A 190 1.19 -7.05 -0.93
CA ALA A 190 0.76 -6.83 -2.31
C ALA A 190 -0.76 -6.52 -2.39
N SER A 191 -1.20 -5.85 -3.45
CA SER A 191 -2.61 -5.50 -3.64
C SER A 191 -3.48 -6.75 -3.79
N LEU A 192 -4.79 -6.59 -3.55
CA LEU A 192 -5.77 -7.64 -3.83
C LEU A 192 -5.70 -8.09 -5.31
N GLY A 193 -5.59 -7.14 -6.25
CA GLY A 193 -5.44 -7.45 -7.66
C GLY A 193 -4.19 -8.28 -7.99
N VAL A 194 -3.08 -8.08 -7.27
CA VAL A 194 -1.89 -8.94 -7.41
C VAL A 194 -2.17 -10.35 -6.88
N LEU A 195 -2.87 -10.48 -5.74
CA LEU A 195 -3.26 -11.79 -5.20
C LEU A 195 -4.27 -12.54 -6.08
N GLN A 196 -5.08 -11.80 -6.85
CA GLN A 196 -6.00 -12.31 -7.86
C GLN A 196 -5.31 -12.63 -9.21
N SER A 197 -4.08 -12.16 -9.40
CA SER A 197 -3.25 -12.49 -10.56
C SER A 197 -2.43 -13.75 -10.32
N ASP A 198 -1.65 -14.14 -11.32
CA ASP A 198 -0.68 -15.25 -11.25
C ASP A 198 0.75 -14.77 -10.91
N LEU A 199 0.93 -13.51 -10.50
CA LEU A 199 2.26 -12.95 -10.24
C LEU A 199 3.01 -13.72 -9.14
N ILE A 200 2.33 -14.03 -8.02
CA ILE A 200 2.92 -14.74 -6.87
C ILE A 200 2.34 -16.15 -6.77
N GLN A 201 3.19 -17.16 -7.02
CA GLN A 201 2.82 -18.56 -6.86
C GLN A 201 3.00 -19.01 -5.40
N PHE A 202 1.93 -19.50 -4.77
CA PHE A 202 1.99 -20.11 -3.43
C PHE A 202 2.20 -21.63 -3.52
N LYS A 203 3.14 -22.18 -2.73
CA LYS A 203 3.45 -23.61 -2.64
C LYS A 203 3.52 -24.09 -1.18
N PRO A 204 2.61 -24.97 -0.71
CA PRO A 204 1.44 -25.48 -1.43
C PRO A 204 0.46 -24.37 -1.82
N LYS A 205 -0.51 -24.69 -2.69
CA LYS A 205 -1.57 -23.72 -3.03
C LYS A 205 -2.29 -23.25 -1.76
N LEU A 206 -2.69 -21.98 -1.73
CA LEU A 206 -3.55 -21.47 -0.66
C LEU A 206 -4.82 -22.31 -0.55
N PRO A 207 -5.35 -22.53 0.67
CA PRO A 207 -6.53 -23.35 0.87
C PRO A 207 -7.76 -22.71 0.21
N THR A 208 -8.73 -23.53 -0.18
CA THR A 208 -9.93 -23.11 -0.93
C THR A 208 -10.68 -21.95 -0.26
N TRP A 209 -10.78 -21.93 1.07
CA TRP A 209 -11.44 -20.84 1.80
C TRP A 209 -10.75 -19.49 1.57
N LYS A 210 -9.42 -19.46 1.55
CA LYS A 210 -8.63 -18.26 1.30
C LYS A 210 -8.75 -17.82 -0.15
N VAL A 211 -8.65 -18.77 -1.08
CA VAL A 211 -8.77 -18.49 -2.53
C VAL A 211 -10.14 -17.89 -2.84
N ARG A 212 -11.23 -18.44 -2.28
CA ARG A 212 -12.57 -17.88 -2.46
C ARG A 212 -12.68 -16.45 -1.94
N ALA A 213 -12.22 -16.18 -0.72
CA ALA A 213 -12.21 -14.83 -0.16
C ALA A 213 -11.46 -13.84 -1.07
N ILE A 214 -10.29 -14.23 -1.62
CA ILE A 214 -9.51 -13.40 -2.55
C ILE A 214 -10.30 -13.07 -3.82
N TYR A 215 -10.95 -14.04 -4.45
CA TYR A 215 -11.63 -13.83 -5.74
C TYR A 215 -13.07 -13.31 -5.62
N GLN A 216 -13.68 -13.34 -4.43
CA GLN A 216 -15.01 -12.78 -4.20
C GLN A 216 -14.99 -11.27 -3.90
N PHE A 217 -13.84 -10.71 -3.51
CA PHE A 217 -13.70 -9.29 -3.21
C PHE A 217 -13.22 -8.51 -4.43
N ASP A 218 -13.63 -7.25 -4.57
CA ASP A 218 -13.35 -6.50 -5.79
C ASP A 218 -12.08 -5.67 -5.66
N MET A 219 -11.24 -5.72 -6.70
CA MET A 219 -10.15 -4.78 -6.93
C MET A 219 -10.61 -3.79 -7.99
N ALA A 220 -11.10 -2.63 -7.54
CA ALA A 220 -11.65 -1.61 -8.40
C ALA A 220 -10.54 -0.82 -9.14
N VAL A 221 -10.95 -0.09 -10.18
CA VAL A 221 -10.05 0.73 -11.00
C VAL A 221 -10.59 2.15 -11.08
N TYR A 222 -9.71 3.11 -10.82
CA TYR A 222 -10.02 4.53 -10.80
C TYR A 222 -8.98 5.31 -11.61
N THR A 223 -9.38 5.85 -12.76
CA THR A 223 -8.46 6.52 -13.70
C THR A 223 -8.70 8.03 -13.72
N LYS A 224 -7.60 8.78 -13.54
CA LYS A 224 -7.58 10.24 -13.46
C LYS A 224 -6.85 10.79 -14.65
N ILE A 225 -7.59 11.37 -15.58
CA ILE A 225 -7.03 11.81 -16.84
C ILE A 225 -6.79 13.30 -16.75
N PHE A 226 -5.52 13.69 -16.80
CA PHE A 226 -5.14 15.10 -16.77
C PHE A 226 -4.97 15.61 -18.18
N LEU A 227 -5.43 16.83 -18.44
CA LEU A 227 -5.29 17.51 -19.73
C LEU A 227 -4.71 18.89 -19.51
N LYS A 228 -3.61 19.19 -20.21
CA LYS A 228 -3.00 20.52 -20.23
C LYS A 228 -3.50 21.29 -21.45
N PHE A 229 -3.85 22.57 -21.26
CA PHE A 229 -4.32 23.45 -22.31
C PHE A 229 -3.42 24.68 -22.49
N PRO A 230 -3.40 25.27 -23.69
CA PRO A 230 -2.64 26.49 -23.95
C PRO A 230 -3.28 27.72 -23.26
N ARG A 231 -4.59 27.68 -22.99
CA ARG A 231 -5.33 28.73 -22.26
C ARG A 231 -6.55 28.12 -21.57
N LYS A 232 -7.03 28.77 -20.52
CA LYS A 232 -8.30 28.41 -19.85
C LYS A 232 -9.49 28.77 -20.74
N PHE A 233 -10.51 27.93 -20.73
CA PHE A 233 -11.78 28.17 -21.41
C PHE A 233 -13.01 27.83 -20.54
N TRP A 234 -12.78 27.24 -19.36
CA TRP A 234 -13.78 26.91 -18.35
C TRP A 234 -13.99 28.07 -17.36
N PRO A 235 -15.12 28.11 -16.64
CA PRO A 235 -15.35 29.10 -15.59
C PRO A 235 -14.48 28.85 -14.36
N GLU A 236 -14.07 29.94 -13.70
CA GLU A 236 -13.37 29.95 -12.41
C GLU A 236 -14.18 30.79 -11.40
N GLY A 237 -13.90 30.65 -10.10
CA GLY A 237 -14.52 31.36 -9.00
C GLY A 237 -15.29 30.46 -8.03
N LYS A 238 -16.00 31.09 -7.09
CA LYS A 238 -16.72 30.39 -6.02
C LYS A 238 -17.63 29.28 -6.57
N GLY A 239 -17.36 28.03 -6.16
CA GLY A 239 -18.13 26.85 -6.54
C GLY A 239 -17.89 26.35 -7.97
N ARG A 240 -16.76 26.70 -8.61
CA ARG A 240 -16.41 26.26 -9.96
C ARG A 240 -15.39 25.13 -10.03
N GLU A 241 -14.73 24.85 -8.91
CA GLU A 241 -13.71 23.80 -8.80
C GLU A 241 -14.17 22.44 -9.34
N PHE A 242 -15.41 22.05 -9.07
CA PHE A 242 -15.99 20.81 -9.60
C PHE A 242 -17.16 21.10 -10.53
N PHE A 243 -17.21 20.37 -11.64
CA PHE A 243 -18.36 20.39 -12.55
C PHE A 243 -18.61 19.01 -13.14
N LEU A 244 -19.85 18.78 -13.57
CA LEU A 244 -20.32 17.47 -14.04
C LEU A 244 -20.74 17.54 -15.51
N TYR A 245 -20.47 16.45 -16.24
CA TYR A 245 -20.97 16.22 -17.59
C TYR A 245 -22.05 15.14 -17.56
N ALA A 246 -23.31 15.57 -17.73
CA ALA A 246 -24.48 14.69 -17.76
C ALA A 246 -24.62 14.00 -19.13
N SER A 247 -23.70 13.09 -19.43
CA SER A 247 -23.77 12.23 -20.61
C SER A 247 -24.97 11.27 -20.55
N SER A 248 -25.57 10.97 -21.70
CA SER A 248 -26.53 9.86 -21.83
C SER A 248 -25.85 8.48 -21.72
N ARG A 249 -24.53 8.43 -21.91
CA ARG A 249 -23.70 7.25 -21.63
C ARG A 249 -23.14 7.35 -20.21
N ARG A 250 -23.63 6.49 -19.32
CA ARG A 250 -23.21 6.44 -17.91
C ARG A 250 -21.68 6.33 -17.79
N GLY A 251 -21.08 7.15 -16.92
CA GLY A 251 -19.63 7.12 -16.62
C GLY A 251 -18.72 7.73 -17.67
N TYR A 252 -19.26 8.19 -18.81
CA TYR A 252 -18.46 8.74 -19.90
C TYR A 252 -18.01 10.17 -19.59
N TYR A 253 -16.78 10.31 -19.09
CA TYR A 253 -16.12 11.60 -18.77
C TYR A 253 -16.98 12.52 -17.89
N GLY A 254 -17.54 11.96 -16.82
CA GLY A 254 -18.66 12.58 -16.09
C GLY A 254 -18.27 13.57 -15.00
N VAL A 255 -17.11 13.41 -14.36
CA VAL A 255 -16.69 14.24 -13.22
C VAL A 255 -15.43 15.00 -13.58
N TRP A 256 -15.51 16.32 -13.50
CA TRP A 256 -14.43 17.22 -13.86
C TRP A 256 -14.02 18.09 -12.68
N GLN A 257 -12.73 18.41 -12.66
CA GLN A 257 -12.16 19.35 -11.71
C GLN A 257 -11.25 20.35 -12.43
N GLU A 258 -11.36 21.61 -12.05
CA GLU A 258 -10.43 22.68 -12.39
C GLU A 258 -9.65 23.13 -11.14
N PHE A 259 -8.53 23.81 -11.35
CA PHE A 259 -7.51 24.00 -10.31
C PHE A 259 -7.11 25.47 -10.08
N GLU A 260 -8.04 26.43 -10.17
CA GLU A 260 -7.73 27.85 -9.94
C GLU A 260 -7.02 28.12 -8.61
N LYS A 261 -7.34 27.36 -7.55
CA LYS A 261 -6.80 27.58 -6.20
C LYS A 261 -5.48 26.86 -6.00
N GLN A 262 -5.39 25.63 -6.49
CA GLN A 262 -4.25 24.75 -6.28
C GLN A 262 -3.12 25.12 -7.23
N TYR A 263 -3.46 25.42 -8.49
CA TYR A 263 -2.52 25.67 -9.57
C TYR A 263 -3.02 26.81 -10.50
N PRO A 264 -2.98 28.07 -10.01
CA PRO A 264 -3.67 29.20 -10.66
C PRO A 264 -3.35 29.38 -12.14
N ASP A 265 -2.11 29.16 -12.59
CA ASP A 265 -1.71 29.40 -13.98
C ASP A 265 -1.43 28.10 -14.77
N ALA A 266 -1.85 26.94 -14.23
CA ALA A 266 -1.51 25.66 -14.83
C ALA A 266 -2.34 25.32 -16.07
N ASN A 267 -3.51 25.91 -16.29
CA ASN A 267 -4.38 25.56 -17.43
C ASN A 267 -4.59 24.04 -17.55
N VAL A 268 -4.83 23.36 -16.43
CA VAL A 268 -5.08 21.91 -16.38
C VAL A 268 -6.53 21.64 -16.02
N LEU A 269 -7.14 20.67 -16.71
CA LEU A 269 -8.35 20.02 -16.23
C LEU A 269 -8.05 18.57 -15.88
N LEU A 270 -8.80 18.07 -14.90
CA LEU A 270 -8.87 16.66 -14.58
C LEU A 270 -10.26 16.14 -14.94
N VAL A 271 -10.31 15.00 -15.61
CA VAL A 271 -11.53 14.21 -15.74
C VAL A 271 -11.33 12.82 -15.18
N THR A 272 -12.34 12.35 -14.46
CA THR A 272 -12.31 11.06 -13.79
C THR A 272 -13.21 10.06 -14.48
N VAL A 273 -12.68 8.86 -14.65
CA VAL A 273 -13.43 7.66 -15.07
C VAL A 273 -13.09 6.52 -14.13
N THR A 274 -13.99 5.54 -14.03
CA THR A 274 -13.80 4.38 -13.16
C THR A 274 -14.27 3.10 -13.86
N ASP A 275 -13.96 1.95 -13.26
CA ASP A 275 -14.51 0.64 -13.61
C ASP A 275 -14.41 0.30 -15.12
N GLU A 276 -15.53 0.06 -15.82
CA GLU A 276 -15.56 -0.29 -17.25
C GLU A 276 -14.87 0.75 -18.13
N GLU A 277 -15.08 2.05 -17.86
CA GLU A 277 -14.45 3.12 -18.64
C GLU A 277 -12.95 3.21 -18.38
N SER A 278 -12.50 2.99 -17.14
CA SER A 278 -11.08 2.87 -16.83
C SER A 278 -10.41 1.75 -17.63
N ARG A 279 -10.98 0.53 -17.62
CA ARG A 279 -10.40 -0.60 -18.36
C ARG A 279 -10.36 -0.34 -19.86
N ARG A 280 -11.43 0.21 -20.44
CA ARG A 280 -11.47 0.61 -21.86
C ARG A 280 -10.37 1.63 -22.19
N ILE A 281 -10.24 2.67 -21.37
CA ILE A 281 -9.32 3.78 -21.62
C ILE A 281 -7.86 3.35 -21.44
N GLU A 282 -7.55 2.50 -20.46
CA GLU A 282 -6.19 1.98 -20.31
C GLU A 282 -5.71 1.16 -21.53
N GLN A 283 -6.64 0.53 -22.27
CA GLN A 283 -6.37 -0.33 -23.43
C GLN A 283 -6.27 0.42 -24.77
N GLN A 284 -6.57 1.71 -24.80
CA GLN A 284 -6.44 2.53 -26.02
C GLN A 284 -5.26 3.51 -25.92
N SER A 285 -4.92 4.13 -27.05
CA SER A 285 -3.88 5.17 -27.10
C SER A 285 -4.34 6.46 -26.44
N ASP A 286 -3.37 7.21 -25.91
CA ASP A 286 -3.61 8.51 -25.28
C ASP A 286 -4.20 9.50 -26.30
N GLU A 287 -3.84 9.42 -27.58
CA GLU A 287 -4.40 10.23 -28.66
C GLU A 287 -5.89 9.97 -28.87
N GLN A 288 -6.32 8.70 -28.84
CA GLN A 288 -7.73 8.34 -28.95
C GLN A 288 -8.52 8.87 -27.75
N THR A 289 -8.00 8.69 -26.54
CA THR A 289 -8.63 9.22 -25.31
C THR A 289 -8.70 10.75 -25.35
N LYS A 290 -7.64 11.42 -25.77
CA LYS A 290 -7.63 12.88 -25.96
C LYS A 290 -8.69 13.32 -26.96
N ALA A 291 -8.81 12.64 -28.11
CA ALA A 291 -9.81 12.97 -29.12
C ALA A 291 -11.25 12.83 -28.60
N GLU A 292 -11.55 11.78 -27.84
CA GLU A 292 -12.86 11.59 -27.19
C GLU A 292 -13.17 12.72 -26.20
N ILE A 293 -12.20 13.06 -25.36
CA ILE A 293 -12.33 14.12 -24.35
C ILE A 293 -12.55 15.48 -25.01
N MET A 294 -11.80 15.81 -26.08
CA MET A 294 -11.96 17.08 -26.78
C MET A 294 -13.36 17.24 -27.39
N GLN A 295 -13.99 16.15 -27.85
CA GLN A 295 -15.38 16.20 -28.32
C GLN A 295 -16.36 16.52 -27.17
N VAL A 296 -16.13 15.94 -25.99
CA VAL A 296 -16.94 16.22 -24.79
C VAL A 296 -16.81 17.68 -24.38
N LEU A 297 -15.58 18.19 -24.26
CA LEU A 297 -15.33 19.58 -23.86
C LEU A 297 -15.95 20.59 -24.83
N ARG A 298 -15.84 20.37 -26.14
CA ARG A 298 -16.49 21.23 -27.16
C ARG A 298 -18.01 21.22 -27.06
N LYS A 299 -18.62 20.10 -26.68
CA LYS A 299 -20.07 20.01 -26.41
C LYS A 299 -20.47 20.71 -25.11
N MET A 300 -19.62 20.67 -24.09
CA MET A 300 -19.86 21.34 -22.81
C MET A 300 -19.76 22.86 -22.92
N PHE A 301 -18.91 23.36 -23.83
CA PHE A 301 -18.65 24.79 -24.01
C PHE A 301 -18.89 25.27 -25.45
N PRO A 302 -20.12 25.14 -26.00
CA PRO A 302 -20.40 25.35 -27.43
C PRO A 302 -20.25 26.80 -27.94
N GLY A 303 -20.11 27.77 -27.03
CA GLY A 303 -19.85 29.19 -27.35
C GLY A 303 -18.42 29.64 -27.07
N LYS A 304 -17.50 28.70 -26.80
CA LYS A 304 -16.09 28.98 -26.55
C LYS A 304 -15.24 28.35 -27.65
N ASP A 305 -14.18 29.05 -28.05
CA ASP A 305 -13.11 28.43 -28.82
C ASP A 305 -12.27 27.56 -27.86
N VAL A 306 -12.59 26.26 -27.80
CA VAL A 306 -11.92 25.28 -26.95
C VAL A 306 -10.68 24.75 -27.68
N PRO A 307 -9.46 25.12 -27.23
CA PRO A 307 -8.23 24.65 -27.85
C PRO A 307 -8.02 23.15 -27.60
N ASP A 308 -7.33 22.46 -28.50
CA ASP A 308 -6.87 21.11 -28.22
C ASP A 308 -5.92 21.07 -27.02
N ALA A 309 -6.01 20.00 -26.22
CA ALA A 309 -5.07 19.76 -25.14
C ALA A 309 -3.67 19.54 -25.72
N THR A 310 -2.69 20.29 -25.21
CA THR A 310 -1.29 20.18 -25.60
C THR A 310 -0.65 18.91 -25.02
N ASP A 311 -1.17 18.43 -23.90
CA ASP A 311 -0.68 17.22 -23.24
C ASP A 311 -1.80 16.46 -22.54
N ILE A 312 -1.60 15.16 -22.36
CA ILE A 312 -2.53 14.26 -21.67
C ILE A 312 -1.74 13.25 -20.84
N LEU A 313 -2.24 12.95 -19.64
CA LEU A 313 -1.75 11.86 -18.81
C LEU A 313 -2.88 10.90 -18.47
N VAL A 314 -2.71 9.63 -18.82
CA VAL A 314 -3.62 8.53 -18.49
C VAL A 314 -2.89 7.50 -17.61
N PRO A 315 -3.10 7.50 -16.27
CA PRO A 315 -2.56 6.48 -15.38
C PRO A 315 -3.13 5.09 -15.69
N ARG A 316 -2.27 4.07 -15.79
CA ARG A 316 -2.64 2.69 -16.18
C ARG A 316 -2.47 1.67 -15.06
N TRP A 317 -3.16 1.87 -13.95
CA TRP A 317 -3.01 1.07 -12.72
C TRP A 317 -3.52 -0.36 -12.85
N TRP A 318 -4.57 -0.60 -13.63
CA TRP A 318 -5.08 -1.95 -13.86
C TRP A 318 -4.16 -2.78 -14.75
N SER A 319 -3.51 -2.12 -15.70
CA SER A 319 -2.55 -2.75 -16.62
C SER A 319 -1.22 -3.07 -15.92
N ASP A 320 -0.82 -2.28 -14.92
CA ASP A 320 0.41 -2.52 -14.16
C ASP A 320 0.31 -3.82 -13.33
N ARG A 321 1.24 -4.73 -13.59
CA ARG A 321 1.30 -6.06 -12.97
C ARG A 321 1.55 -6.03 -11.46
N PHE A 322 2.06 -4.93 -10.89
CA PHE A 322 2.34 -4.80 -9.46
C PHE A 322 1.18 -4.19 -8.66
N TYR A 323 0.09 -3.80 -9.35
CA TYR A 323 -1.09 -3.20 -8.70
C TYR A 323 -2.39 -3.85 -9.14
N LYS A 324 -2.59 -4.06 -10.45
CA LYS A 324 -3.79 -4.67 -11.03
C LYS A 324 -5.11 -4.00 -10.63
N GLY A 325 -5.05 -2.69 -10.32
CA GLY A 325 -6.17 -1.86 -9.91
C GLY A 325 -5.71 -0.75 -8.98
N THR A 326 -6.67 0.02 -8.44
CA THR A 326 -6.37 1.14 -7.53
C THR A 326 -6.64 0.81 -6.07
N PHE A 327 -7.81 0.27 -5.72
CA PHE A 327 -8.14 -0.06 -4.34
C PHE A 327 -9.26 -1.09 -4.26
N SER A 328 -9.40 -1.73 -3.10
CA SER A 328 -10.48 -2.70 -2.92
C SER A 328 -11.82 -2.01 -2.66
N ASN A 329 -12.91 -2.64 -3.13
CA ASN A 329 -14.27 -2.23 -2.86
C ASN A 329 -15.03 -3.43 -2.30
N TRP A 330 -15.99 -3.21 -1.40
CA TRP A 330 -16.75 -4.29 -0.77
C TRP A 330 -17.97 -4.66 -1.63
N PRO A 331 -17.98 -5.85 -2.29
CA PRO A 331 -19.06 -6.21 -3.17
C PRO A 331 -20.26 -6.80 -2.44
N VAL A 332 -21.43 -6.71 -3.06
CA VAL A 332 -22.63 -7.45 -2.64
C VAL A 332 -22.33 -8.95 -2.68
N GLY A 333 -22.69 -9.64 -1.59
CA GLY A 333 -22.51 -11.09 -1.47
C GLY A 333 -21.35 -11.51 -0.59
N VAL A 334 -20.41 -10.61 -0.28
CA VAL A 334 -19.34 -10.87 0.71
C VAL A 334 -19.81 -10.37 2.07
N ASN A 335 -19.90 -11.27 3.04
CA ASN A 335 -20.20 -10.89 4.43
C ASN A 335 -18.91 -10.63 5.23
N ARG A 336 -19.06 -10.21 6.49
CA ARG A 336 -17.92 -9.92 7.37
C ARG A 336 -17.01 -11.12 7.59
N TYR A 337 -17.58 -12.32 7.73
CA TYR A 337 -16.81 -13.55 7.92
C TYR A 337 -15.90 -13.84 6.72
N GLU A 338 -16.43 -13.75 5.50
CA GLU A 338 -15.65 -13.93 4.27
C GLU A 338 -14.62 -12.81 4.08
N TYR A 339 -14.93 -11.58 4.52
CA TYR A 339 -13.96 -10.49 4.54
C TYR A 339 -12.80 -10.75 5.52
N ASP A 340 -13.08 -11.21 6.74
CA ASP A 340 -12.03 -11.55 7.71
C ASP A 340 -11.19 -12.76 7.27
N GLN A 341 -11.74 -13.62 6.40
CA GLN A 341 -10.95 -14.64 5.71
C GLN A 341 -9.91 -14.04 4.76
N LEU A 342 -10.05 -12.81 4.22
CA LEU A 342 -8.98 -12.14 3.48
C LEU A 342 -7.79 -11.80 4.35
N ARG A 343 -8.02 -11.33 5.58
CA ARG A 343 -6.94 -11.00 6.54
C ARG A 343 -6.28 -12.25 7.13
N ALA A 344 -7.03 -13.32 7.33
CA ALA A 344 -6.56 -14.50 8.07
C ALA A 344 -5.23 -15.08 7.55
N PRO A 345 -4.25 -15.41 8.42
CA PRO A 345 -3.00 -16.03 8.00
C PRO A 345 -3.21 -17.47 7.51
N VAL A 346 -2.28 -17.96 6.67
CA VAL A 346 -2.20 -19.36 6.23
C VAL A 346 -0.86 -19.94 6.69
N GLY A 347 -0.88 -20.64 7.82
CA GLY A 347 0.34 -21.13 8.45
C GLY A 347 1.27 -19.98 8.83
N ARG A 348 2.42 -19.88 8.15
CA ARG A 348 3.43 -18.83 8.36
C ARG A 348 3.36 -17.68 7.35
N VAL A 349 2.31 -17.67 6.53
CA VAL A 349 2.02 -16.61 5.54
C VAL A 349 0.97 -15.67 6.12
N TYR A 350 1.35 -14.43 6.37
CA TYR A 350 0.50 -13.35 6.86
C TYR A 350 0.18 -12.37 5.73
N PHE A 351 -0.95 -11.68 5.83
CA PHE A 351 -1.42 -10.72 4.83
C PHE A 351 -1.66 -9.37 5.48
N THR A 352 -1.34 -8.29 4.75
CA THR A 352 -1.62 -6.91 5.15
C THR A 352 -1.90 -6.06 3.91
N GLY A 353 -2.38 -4.82 4.09
CA GLY A 353 -2.86 -3.97 2.99
C GLY A 353 -4.25 -3.42 3.29
N GLU A 354 -4.65 -2.35 2.59
CA GLU A 354 -5.99 -1.76 2.81
C GLU A 354 -7.12 -2.79 2.64
N HIS A 355 -6.97 -3.78 1.76
CA HIS A 355 -7.92 -4.89 1.59
C HIS A 355 -8.03 -5.83 2.80
N THR A 356 -7.16 -5.68 3.79
CA THR A 356 -7.23 -6.36 5.09
C THR A 356 -7.62 -5.43 6.24
N SER A 357 -7.85 -4.13 6.01
CA SER A 357 -8.23 -3.18 7.05
C SER A 357 -9.63 -3.46 7.59
N GLU A 358 -9.82 -3.39 8.91
CA GLU A 358 -11.09 -3.77 9.56
C GLU A 358 -12.26 -2.96 9.03
N HIS A 359 -12.08 -1.65 8.99
CA HIS A 359 -13.16 -0.73 8.70
C HIS A 359 -12.81 0.25 7.58
N TYR A 360 -11.56 0.25 7.10
CA TYR A 360 -11.02 1.33 6.27
C TYR A 360 -10.38 0.81 4.97
N ASN A 361 -10.89 -0.29 4.41
CA ASN A 361 -10.50 -0.72 3.07
C ASN A 361 -10.78 0.40 2.06
N GLY A 362 -9.93 0.52 1.05
CA GLY A 362 -9.93 1.66 0.13
C GLY A 362 -8.91 2.76 0.46
N TYR A 363 -8.49 2.90 1.72
CA TYR A 363 -7.82 4.12 2.20
C TYR A 363 -6.36 3.95 2.64
N VAL A 364 -5.63 5.08 2.66
CA VAL A 364 -4.24 5.16 3.15
C VAL A 364 -4.16 4.84 4.65
N HIS A 365 -5.04 5.44 5.48
CA HIS A 365 -5.10 5.11 6.91
C HIS A 365 -5.48 3.65 7.15
N GLY A 366 -6.34 3.07 6.30
CA GLY A 366 -6.61 1.64 6.32
C GLY A 366 -5.38 0.78 6.04
N ALA A 367 -4.57 1.14 5.04
CA ALA A 367 -3.29 0.48 4.79
C ALA A 367 -2.33 0.64 5.98
N TYR A 368 -2.20 1.85 6.54
CA TYR A 368 -1.35 2.12 7.70
C TYR A 368 -1.73 1.28 8.92
N LEU A 369 -3.01 1.30 9.31
CA LEU A 369 -3.54 0.57 10.46
C LEU A 369 -3.47 -0.95 10.24
N SER A 370 -3.83 -1.45 9.05
CA SER A 370 -3.70 -2.88 8.73
C SER A 370 -2.26 -3.39 8.83
N GLY A 371 -1.26 -2.53 8.59
CA GLY A 371 0.15 -2.86 8.80
C GLY A 371 0.44 -3.16 10.27
N ILE A 372 -0.08 -2.32 11.17
CA ILE A 372 0.02 -2.50 12.61
C ILE A 372 -0.71 -3.78 13.04
N ASP A 373 -1.97 -3.94 12.64
CA ASP A 373 -2.81 -5.08 13.02
C ASP A 373 -2.18 -6.41 12.62
N SER A 374 -1.75 -6.54 11.36
CA SER A 374 -1.12 -7.76 10.86
C SER A 374 0.20 -8.05 11.55
N ALA A 375 1.01 -7.02 11.83
CA ALA A 375 2.24 -7.17 12.61
C ALA A 375 1.94 -7.67 14.02
N GLU A 376 0.90 -7.17 14.69
CA GLU A 376 0.52 -7.60 16.04
C GLU A 376 0.03 -9.05 16.09
N ILE A 377 -0.74 -9.49 15.09
CA ILE A 377 -1.12 -10.91 14.97
C ILE A 377 0.14 -11.78 14.83
N LEU A 378 1.12 -11.36 14.03
CA LEU A 378 2.39 -12.08 13.87
C LEU A 378 3.20 -12.07 15.18
N ILE A 379 3.34 -10.92 15.84
CA ILE A 379 4.05 -10.76 17.12
C ILE A 379 3.47 -11.70 18.18
N ASN A 380 2.14 -11.75 18.30
CA ASN A 380 1.46 -12.64 19.24
C ASN A 380 1.79 -14.12 18.97
N CYS A 381 1.88 -14.52 17.70
CA CYS A 381 2.31 -15.87 17.36
C CYS A 381 3.80 -16.10 17.64
N ALA A 382 4.68 -15.22 17.17
CA ALA A 382 6.12 -15.44 17.20
C ALA A 382 6.71 -15.33 18.62
N GLN A 383 6.27 -14.34 19.40
CA GLN A 383 6.77 -14.06 20.74
C GLN A 383 5.93 -14.70 21.84
N LYS A 384 4.59 -14.60 21.75
CA LYS A 384 3.69 -15.14 22.79
C LYS A 384 3.21 -16.56 22.53
N LYS A 385 3.59 -17.17 21.40
CA LYS A 385 3.19 -18.53 20.97
C LYS A 385 1.67 -18.72 20.83
N MET A 386 0.94 -17.61 20.65
CA MET A 386 -0.51 -17.62 20.43
C MET A 386 -0.81 -17.40 18.95
N CYS A 387 -0.73 -18.49 18.17
CA CYS A 387 -0.83 -18.44 16.71
C CYS A 387 -2.23 -18.75 16.16
N LYS A 388 -3.18 -19.13 17.01
CA LYS A 388 -4.52 -19.52 16.56
C LYS A 388 -5.32 -18.27 16.21
N TYR A 389 -5.51 -18.04 14.91
CA TYR A 389 -6.37 -16.97 14.42
C TYR A 389 -7.80 -17.47 14.26
N HIS A 390 -8.74 -16.79 14.89
CA HIS A 390 -10.16 -17.07 14.80
C HIS A 390 -10.82 -16.04 13.89
N VAL A 391 -11.35 -16.49 12.76
CA VAL A 391 -12.21 -15.67 11.90
C VAL A 391 -13.57 -15.55 12.61
N GLN A 392 -13.98 -14.33 12.95
CA GLN A 392 -15.21 -14.05 13.68
C GLN A 392 -16.44 -14.19 12.78
N GLY A 393 -17.57 -14.69 13.29
CA GLY A 393 -18.87 -14.52 12.62
C GLY A 393 -19.34 -15.57 11.60
N LYS A 394 -18.87 -16.84 11.61
CA LYS A 394 -19.59 -17.89 10.83
C LYS A 394 -20.93 -18.28 11.50
N TYR A 395 -21.03 -18.10 12.82
CA TYR A 395 -22.13 -18.55 13.66
C TYR A 395 -22.37 -17.64 14.88
N ASP A 396 -21.92 -16.39 14.83
CA ASP A 396 -22.27 -15.38 15.85
C ASP A 396 -23.47 -14.57 15.39
#